data_AF-A0A5N9GTX7-F1
#
_entry.id   AF-A0A5N9GTX7-F1
#
_cell.length_a   1.000
_cell.length_b   1.000
_cell.length_c   1.000
_cell.angle_alpha   90.00
_cell.angle_beta   90.00
_cell.angle_gamma   90.00
#
_symmetry.space_group_name_H-M   'P 1'
#
loop_
_entity.id
_entity.type
_entity.pdbx_description
1 polymer ?
#
loop_
_entity_poly.entity_id
_entity_poly.type
_entity_poly.pdbx_seq_one_letter_code
_entity_poly.pdbx_strand_id
1 'polypeptide(L)'
;MEIIIAVIAGYLWGGIPSAYLLARYRLGIDIRKYGTGNVGASNVITHVGRKSGFALGLFDGLAKGTGPVVAASLLGGSDWAMAAAGLAAVAGHNWSPYIKFMGGRGVSTSAGVFLGFLLLPELGMIILVAGIWGGIVRKNLAMWLLLTMVATPVMAISLDRSNEAVIMTLAVLGLLVAKRLAANWQRPLENEPLTRVLFYRLLVDRDIASKADWVSRRPDEPQGIVEA
;
A
#
# COMPACT_ATOMS: atom_id res chain seq x y z
N MET A 1 5.93 26.91 -4.25
CA MET A 1 6.47 26.54 -2.92
C MET A 1 5.56 25.54 -2.22
N GLU A 2 4.24 25.78 -2.19
CA GLU A 2 3.25 24.89 -1.56
C GLU A 2 3.35 23.41 -2.00
N ILE A 3 3.44 23.12 -3.30
CA ILE A 3 3.51 21.74 -3.82
C ILE A 3 4.77 21.03 -3.33
N ILE A 4 5.91 21.73 -3.31
CA ILE A 4 7.18 21.15 -2.83
C ILE A 4 7.07 20.79 -1.35
N ILE A 5 6.50 21.68 -0.55
CA ILE A 5 6.26 21.44 0.88
C ILE A 5 5.29 20.27 1.06
N ALA A 6 4.18 20.25 0.30
CA ALA A 6 3.19 19.17 0.31
C ALA A 6 3.81 17.81 -0.02
N VAL A 7 4.69 17.75 -1.03
CA VAL A 7 5.40 16.51 -1.40
C VAL A 7 6.34 16.07 -0.28
N ILE A 8 7.19 16.96 0.23
CA ILE A 8 8.17 16.60 1.27
C ILE A 8 7.45 16.16 2.55
N ALA A 9 6.50 16.97 3.03
CA ALA A 9 5.73 16.70 4.24
C ALA A 9 4.88 15.43 4.09
N GLY A 10 4.19 15.27 2.96
CA GLY A 10 3.39 14.10 2.65
C GLY A 10 4.24 12.83 2.63
N TYR A 11 5.40 12.84 1.96
CA TYR A 11 6.31 11.71 1.89
C TYR A 11 6.84 11.29 3.28
N LEU A 12 7.29 12.26 4.07
CA LEU A 12 7.81 11.98 5.42
C LEU A 12 6.71 11.50 6.38
N TRP A 13 5.51 12.06 6.29
CA TRP A 13 4.35 11.64 7.09
C TRP A 13 3.88 10.23 6.71
N GLY A 14 3.60 10.01 5.43
CA GLY A 14 3.21 8.70 4.91
C GLY A 14 4.29 7.65 5.11
N GLY A 15 5.56 8.07 5.17
CA GLY A 15 6.71 7.24 5.46
C GLY A 15 6.71 6.58 6.84
N ILE A 16 6.03 7.13 7.85
CA ILE A 16 6.13 6.65 9.24
C ILE A 16 5.79 5.15 9.31
N PRO A 17 6.70 4.25 9.72
CA PRO A 17 6.56 2.81 9.50
C PRO A 17 5.68 2.15 10.57
N SER A 18 4.39 2.52 10.59
CA SER A 18 3.36 2.10 11.56
C SER A 18 3.34 0.60 11.84
N ALA A 19 3.35 -0.25 10.80
CA ALA A 19 3.32 -1.71 10.97
C ALA A 19 4.59 -2.25 11.64
N TYR A 20 5.76 -1.69 11.29
CA TYR A 20 7.05 -2.05 11.88
C TYR A 20 7.08 -1.65 13.36
N LEU A 21 6.68 -0.42 13.67
CA LEU A 21 6.59 0.08 15.04
C LEU A 21 5.64 -0.77 15.89
N LEU A 22 4.46 -1.10 15.35
CA LEU A 22 3.47 -1.92 16.06
C LEU A 22 3.99 -3.33 16.34
N ALA A 23 4.63 -3.99 15.37
CA ALA A 23 5.17 -5.33 15.54
C ALA A 23 6.34 -5.35 16.54
N ARG A 24 7.22 -4.36 16.49
CA ARG A 24 8.32 -4.18 17.46
C ARG A 24 7.78 -3.94 18.86
N TYR A 25 6.76 -3.10 19.00
CA TYR A 25 6.15 -2.81 20.30
C TYR A 25 5.41 -4.01 20.91
N ARG A 26 4.61 -4.73 20.12
CA ARG A 26 3.77 -5.82 20.64
C ARG A 26 4.53 -7.13 20.86
N LEU A 27 5.48 -7.45 19.99
CA LEU A 27 6.12 -8.77 19.93
C LEU A 27 7.65 -8.71 19.89
N GLY A 28 8.27 -7.53 19.82
CA GLY A 28 9.73 -7.41 19.70
C GLY A 28 10.30 -7.81 18.33
N ILE A 29 9.46 -8.16 17.35
CA ILE A 29 9.93 -8.71 16.06
C ILE A 29 10.12 -7.64 14.97
N ASP A 30 11.07 -7.87 14.08
CA ASP A 30 11.18 -7.13 12.82
C ASP A 30 10.26 -7.75 11.75
N ILE A 31 9.07 -7.17 11.56
CA ILE A 31 8.06 -7.70 10.63
C ILE A 31 8.52 -7.79 9.17
N ARG A 32 9.59 -7.10 8.78
CA ARG A 32 10.17 -7.18 7.43
C ARG A 32 10.79 -8.55 7.14
N LYS A 33 11.12 -9.30 8.20
CA LYS A 33 11.72 -10.62 8.12
C LYS A 33 10.71 -11.77 8.15
N TYR A 34 9.41 -11.47 8.31
CA TYR A 34 8.35 -12.47 8.45
C TYR A 34 7.41 -12.45 7.25
N GLY A 35 6.99 -13.64 6.84
CA GLY A 35 6.05 -13.90 5.77
C GLY A 35 6.45 -13.20 4.49
N THR A 36 5.59 -12.30 4.06
CA THR A 36 5.75 -11.52 2.83
C THR A 36 6.85 -10.47 2.91
N GLY A 37 7.35 -10.16 4.10
CA GLY A 37 8.21 -9.01 4.39
C GLY A 37 7.54 -7.64 4.18
N ASN A 38 6.25 -7.62 3.85
CA ASN A 38 5.45 -6.40 3.67
C ASN A 38 5.19 -5.70 5.01
N VAL A 39 5.30 -4.37 5.05
CA VAL A 39 5.12 -3.57 6.26
C VAL A 39 3.73 -2.93 6.23
N GLY A 40 2.70 -3.77 6.14
CA GLY A 40 1.30 -3.33 6.07
C GLY A 40 0.34 -4.24 6.82
N ALA A 41 -0.94 -3.87 6.84
CA ALA A 41 -2.00 -4.54 7.58
C ALA A 41 -2.04 -6.05 7.38
N SER A 42 -1.92 -6.55 6.14
CA SER A 42 -2.00 -7.98 5.85
C SER A 42 -0.94 -8.81 6.59
N ASN A 43 0.30 -8.33 6.66
CA ASN A 43 1.37 -9.04 7.36
C ASN A 43 1.17 -8.98 8.90
N VAL A 44 0.63 -7.86 9.38
CA VAL A 44 0.26 -7.68 10.79
C VAL A 44 -0.90 -8.59 11.19
N ILE A 45 -1.91 -8.78 10.33
CA ILE A 45 -2.99 -9.75 10.57
C ILE A 45 -2.41 -11.15 10.79
N THR A 46 -1.46 -11.55 9.94
CA THR A 46 -0.85 -12.89 9.98
C THR A 46 0.06 -13.09 11.20
N HIS A 47 0.94 -12.12 11.50
CA HIS A 47 2.02 -12.33 12.47
C HIS A 47 1.82 -11.65 13.82
N VAL A 48 0.95 -10.64 13.91
CA VAL A 48 0.67 -9.92 15.17
C VAL A 48 -0.75 -10.20 15.67
N GLY A 49 -1.70 -10.30 14.74
CA GLY A 49 -3.08 -10.69 15.03
C GLY A 49 -4.11 -9.81 14.30
N ARG A 50 -5.28 -10.40 14.07
CA ARG A 50 -6.36 -9.81 13.27
C ARG A 50 -6.79 -8.43 13.76
N LYS A 51 -7.05 -8.25 15.07
CA LYS A 51 -7.46 -6.96 15.64
C LYS A 51 -6.42 -5.86 15.38
N SER A 52 -5.14 -6.17 15.62
CA SER A 52 -4.02 -5.25 15.38
C SER A 52 -3.91 -4.86 13.90
N GLY A 53 -4.08 -5.82 12.98
CA GLY A 53 -3.98 -5.55 11.55
C GLY A 53 -5.15 -4.73 11.00
N PHE A 54 -6.38 -4.96 11.46
CA PHE A 54 -7.53 -4.11 11.10
C PHE A 54 -7.36 -2.68 11.63
N ALA A 55 -6.99 -2.52 12.90
CA ALA A 55 -6.73 -1.22 13.49
C ALA A 55 -5.61 -0.47 12.76
N LEU A 56 -4.55 -1.18 12.38
CA LEU A 56 -3.45 -0.61 11.60
C LEU A 56 -3.90 -0.17 10.20
N GLY A 57 -4.70 -0.98 9.50
CA GLY A 57 -5.23 -0.61 8.18
C GLY A 57 -6.09 0.65 8.22
N LEU A 58 -6.92 0.79 9.26
CA LEU A 58 -7.68 2.03 9.51
C LEU A 58 -6.77 3.21 9.82
N PHE A 59 -5.74 3.02 10.64
CA PHE A 59 -4.75 4.05 10.93
C PHE A 59 -4.00 4.50 9.66
N ASP A 60 -3.54 3.55 8.84
CA ASP A 60 -2.84 3.85 7.60
C ASP A 60 -3.73 4.60 6.60
N GLY A 61 -5.02 4.29 6.53
CA GLY A 61 -5.97 5.06 5.74
C GLY A 61 -6.23 6.45 6.30
N LEU A 62 -6.76 6.53 7.51
CA LEU A 62 -7.23 7.80 8.08
C LEU A 62 -6.08 8.74 8.47
N ALA A 63 -5.10 8.24 9.22
CA ALA A 63 -4.04 9.11 9.75
C ALA A 63 -2.97 9.40 8.70
N LYS A 64 -2.63 8.42 7.85
CA LYS A 64 -1.52 8.57 6.88
C LYS A 64 -1.96 8.89 5.46
N GLY A 65 -3.14 8.44 5.04
CA GLY A 65 -3.70 8.76 3.73
C GLY A 65 -4.48 10.07 3.75
N THR A 66 -5.53 10.15 4.58
CA THR A 66 -6.40 11.33 4.67
C THR A 66 -5.67 12.52 5.30
N GLY A 67 -4.89 12.27 6.36
CA GLY A 67 -4.18 13.31 7.12
C GLY A 67 -3.41 14.32 6.26
N PRO A 68 -2.45 13.89 5.41
CA PRO A 68 -1.68 14.80 4.56
C PRO A 68 -2.53 15.62 3.58
N VAL A 69 -3.58 15.02 3.00
CA VAL A 69 -4.47 15.70 2.05
C VAL A 69 -5.27 16.79 2.75
N VAL A 70 -5.87 16.46 3.90
CA VAL A 70 -6.64 17.43 4.70
C VAL A 70 -5.73 18.51 5.28
N ALA A 71 -4.53 18.16 5.73
CA ALA A 71 -3.56 19.14 6.21
C ALA A 71 -3.18 20.15 5.10
N ALA A 72 -2.94 19.70 3.87
CA ALA A 72 -2.68 20.58 2.74
C ALA A 72 -3.88 21.52 2.46
N SER A 73 -5.10 21.00 2.53
CA SER A 73 -6.34 21.78 2.37
C SER A 73 -6.51 22.85 3.45
N LEU A 74 -6.33 22.48 4.72
CA LEU A 74 -6.46 23.40 5.87
C LEU A 74 -5.40 24.50 5.87
N LEU A 75 -4.25 24.27 5.25
CA LEU A 75 -3.21 25.27 5.04
C LEU A 75 -3.46 26.17 3.81
N GLY A 76 -4.62 26.04 3.16
CA GLY A 76 -5.00 26.82 1.98
C GLY A 76 -4.30 26.38 0.70
N GLY A 77 -3.74 25.17 0.67
CA GLY A 77 -3.09 24.63 -0.54
C GLY A 77 -4.10 24.35 -1.64
N SER A 78 -3.66 24.54 -2.89
CA SER A 78 -4.45 24.19 -4.08
C SER A 78 -4.80 22.69 -4.13
N ASP A 79 -5.79 22.33 -4.96
CA ASP A 79 -6.14 20.92 -5.25
C ASP A 79 -4.90 20.13 -5.76
N TRP A 80 -4.00 20.79 -6.48
CA TRP A 80 -2.70 20.22 -6.87
C TRP A 80 -1.79 19.93 -5.68
N ALA A 81 -1.71 20.84 -4.70
CA ALA A 81 -0.95 20.62 -3.49
C ALA A 81 -1.55 19.49 -2.64
N MET A 82 -2.89 19.41 -2.55
CA MET A 82 -3.61 18.31 -1.88
C MET A 82 -3.33 16.96 -2.56
N ALA A 83 -3.43 16.89 -3.89
CA ALA A 83 -3.14 15.69 -4.66
C ALA A 83 -1.67 15.28 -4.50
N ALA A 84 -0.74 16.24 -4.56
CA ALA A 84 0.69 16.00 -4.37
C ALA A 84 1.01 15.48 -2.96
N ALA A 85 0.39 16.02 -1.92
CA ALA A 85 0.53 15.53 -0.54
C ALA A 85 0.07 14.08 -0.41
N GLY A 86 -1.10 13.75 -0.97
CA GLY A 86 -1.66 12.40 -0.95
C GLY A 86 -0.79 11.39 -1.71
N LEU A 87 -0.36 11.73 -2.92
CA LEU A 87 0.55 10.90 -3.72
C LEU A 87 1.88 10.67 -3.01
N ALA A 88 2.46 11.72 -2.44
CA ALA A 88 3.69 11.62 -1.67
C ALA A 88 3.51 10.74 -0.43
N ALA A 89 2.37 10.83 0.26
CA ALA A 89 2.07 9.98 1.40
C ALA A 89 1.95 8.48 1.03
N VAL A 90 1.33 8.18 -0.11
CA VAL A 90 1.29 6.80 -0.66
C VAL A 90 2.71 6.33 -1.00
N ALA A 91 3.51 7.17 -1.66
CA ALA A 91 4.89 6.84 -1.99
C ALA A 91 5.75 6.62 -0.73
N GLY A 92 5.61 7.46 0.29
CA GLY A 92 6.28 7.30 1.59
C GLY A 92 5.88 6.01 2.28
N HIS A 93 4.59 5.67 2.29
CA HIS A 93 4.13 4.41 2.86
C HIS A 93 4.70 3.20 2.11
N ASN A 94 4.83 3.28 0.78
CA ASN A 94 5.34 2.21 -0.07
C ASN A 94 6.86 2.03 0.04
N TRP A 95 7.59 3.13 0.14
CA TRP A 95 9.05 3.17 0.23
C TRP A 95 9.45 4.12 1.35
N SER A 96 9.38 3.62 2.58
CA SER A 96 9.60 4.44 3.76
C SER A 96 11.09 4.80 3.90
N PRO A 97 11.43 6.09 4.06
CA PRO A 97 12.82 6.50 4.26
C PRO A 97 13.38 6.01 5.61
N TYR A 98 12.51 5.68 6.56
CA TYR A 98 12.90 5.28 7.92
C TYR A 98 13.30 3.80 8.03
N ILE A 99 12.95 2.97 7.04
CA ILE A 99 13.18 1.52 7.07
C ILE A 99 13.78 1.02 5.74
N LYS A 100 14.80 1.72 5.23
CA LYS A 100 15.57 1.35 4.02
C LYS A 100 14.70 1.19 2.77
N PHE A 101 13.74 2.09 2.56
CA PHE A 101 12.81 2.07 1.43
C PHE A 101 12.00 0.76 1.30
N MET A 102 11.84 0.03 2.41
CA MET A 102 10.82 -1.00 2.53
C MET A 102 9.52 -0.37 3.05
N GLY A 103 8.38 -0.99 2.80
CA GLY A 103 7.11 -0.40 3.16
C GLY A 103 5.93 -1.33 2.94
N GLY A 104 4.73 -0.73 2.98
CA GLY A 104 3.47 -1.40 2.69
C GLY A 104 3.13 -1.38 1.20
N ARG A 105 1.94 -1.89 0.84
CA ARG A 105 1.42 -1.84 -0.54
C ARG A 105 0.63 -0.58 -0.86
N GLY A 106 0.35 0.27 0.12
CA GLY A 106 -0.31 1.57 -0.10
C GLY A 106 -1.82 1.51 -0.35
N VAL A 107 -2.47 0.34 -0.27
CA VAL A 107 -3.92 0.19 -0.53
C VAL A 107 -4.74 1.01 0.47
N SER A 108 -4.53 0.80 1.77
CA SER A 108 -5.26 1.54 2.82
C SER A 108 -4.94 3.03 2.76
N THR A 109 -3.67 3.40 2.57
CA THR A 109 -3.24 4.80 2.41
C THR A 109 -3.93 5.47 1.23
N SER A 110 -4.06 4.78 0.08
CA SER A 110 -4.74 5.29 -1.12
C SER A 110 -6.24 5.47 -0.88
N ALA A 111 -6.89 4.55 -0.17
CA ALA A 111 -8.28 4.74 0.26
C ALA A 111 -8.41 6.00 1.15
N GLY A 112 -7.44 6.22 2.04
CA GLY A 112 -7.37 7.45 2.83
C GLY A 112 -7.20 8.72 2.00
N VAL A 113 -6.35 8.68 0.97
CA VAL A 113 -6.19 9.81 0.03
C VAL A 113 -7.50 10.11 -0.68
N PHE A 114 -8.21 9.09 -1.16
CA PHE A 114 -9.52 9.27 -1.80
C PHE A 114 -10.56 9.85 -0.84
N LEU A 115 -10.55 9.42 0.43
CA LEU A 115 -11.39 10.03 1.46
C LEU A 115 -11.05 11.51 1.67
N GLY A 116 -9.77 11.85 1.78
CA GLY A 116 -9.32 13.24 1.99
C GLY A 116 -9.61 14.16 0.81
N PHE A 117 -9.63 13.61 -0.40
CA PHE A 117 -9.98 14.31 -1.63
C PHE A 117 -11.48 14.21 -1.96
N LEU A 118 -12.30 13.66 -1.07
CA LEU A 118 -13.75 13.49 -1.20
C LEU A 118 -14.19 12.66 -2.43
N LEU A 119 -13.36 11.75 -2.90
CA LEU A 119 -13.65 10.76 -3.96
C LEU A 119 -14.41 9.55 -3.38
N LEU A 120 -15.61 9.80 -2.85
CA LEU A 120 -16.40 8.81 -2.11
C LEU A 120 -16.82 7.58 -2.95
N PRO A 121 -17.27 7.72 -4.21
CA PRO A 121 -17.54 6.57 -5.08
C PRO A 121 -16.31 5.67 -5.30
N GLU A 122 -15.16 6.28 -5.56
CA GLU A 122 -13.87 5.60 -5.79
C GLU A 122 -13.40 4.88 -4.51
N LEU A 123 -13.53 5.55 -3.36
CA LEU A 123 -13.31 4.95 -2.03
C LEU A 123 -14.25 3.76 -1.78
N GLY A 124 -15.54 3.93 -2.09
CA GLY A 124 -16.57 2.92 -1.95
C GLY A 124 -16.20 1.64 -2.71
N MET A 125 -15.68 1.78 -3.94
CA MET A 125 -15.22 0.64 -4.73
C MET A 125 -14.07 -0.13 -4.04
N ILE A 126 -13.07 0.58 -3.50
CA ILE A 126 -11.98 -0.05 -2.75
C ILE A 126 -12.51 -0.77 -1.51
N ILE A 127 -13.40 -0.15 -0.74
CA ILE A 127 -13.96 -0.74 0.49
C ILE A 127 -14.83 -1.95 0.15
N LEU A 128 -15.68 -1.88 -0.87
CA LEU A 128 -16.54 -3.00 -1.28
C LEU A 128 -15.70 -4.19 -1.71
N VAL A 129 -14.63 -3.98 -2.49
CA VAL A 129 -13.74 -5.06 -2.91
C VAL A 129 -12.90 -5.60 -1.75
N ALA A 130 -12.36 -4.74 -0.89
CA ALA A 130 -11.63 -5.17 0.30
C ALA A 130 -12.52 -5.90 1.32
N GLY A 131 -13.78 -5.46 1.50
CA GLY A 131 -14.72 -5.91 2.51
C GLY A 131 -15.56 -7.13 2.10
N ILE A 132 -16.20 -7.10 0.93
CA ILE A 132 -17.09 -8.17 0.46
C ILE A 132 -16.26 -9.36 -0.05
N TRP A 133 -15.30 -9.10 -0.93
CA TRP A 133 -14.51 -10.16 -1.58
C TRP A 133 -13.37 -10.68 -0.69
N GLY A 134 -12.83 -9.85 0.21
CA GLY A 134 -11.90 -10.30 1.25
C GLY A 134 -12.52 -11.27 2.27
N GLY A 135 -13.82 -11.14 2.54
CA GLY A 135 -14.58 -12.03 3.42
C GLY A 135 -15.07 -13.32 2.77
N ILE A 136 -15.48 -13.25 1.49
CA ILE A 136 -16.16 -14.35 0.79
C ILE A 136 -15.22 -15.15 -0.14
N VAL A 137 -14.19 -14.52 -0.73
CA VAL A 137 -13.27 -15.16 -1.70
C VAL A 137 -11.83 -15.13 -1.18
N ARG A 138 -11.54 -16.04 -0.25
CA ARG A 138 -10.24 -16.15 0.45
C ARG A 138 -9.03 -16.46 -0.45
N LYS A 139 -9.25 -16.74 -1.75
CA LYS A 139 -8.19 -17.26 -2.63
C LYS A 139 -7.39 -16.18 -3.35
N ASN A 140 -7.95 -15.05 -3.82
CA ASN A 140 -7.21 -14.07 -4.66
C ASN A 140 -7.61 -12.59 -4.50
N LEU A 141 -7.65 -12.05 -3.27
CA LEU A 141 -7.96 -10.61 -3.03
C LEU A 141 -7.05 -9.64 -3.81
N ALA A 142 -5.78 -9.99 -4.02
CA ALA A 142 -4.82 -9.14 -4.73
C ALA A 142 -5.20 -8.82 -6.17
N MET A 143 -5.79 -9.79 -6.90
CA MET A 143 -6.21 -9.60 -8.28
C MET A 143 -7.41 -8.65 -8.35
N TRP A 144 -8.39 -8.82 -7.47
CA TRP A 144 -9.53 -7.92 -7.38
C TRP A 144 -9.12 -6.48 -7.03
N LEU A 145 -8.17 -6.32 -6.10
CA LEU A 145 -7.63 -5.00 -5.79
C LEU A 145 -6.91 -4.36 -6.99
N LEU A 146 -6.26 -5.14 -7.87
CA LEU A 146 -5.66 -4.60 -9.10
C LEU A 146 -6.74 -4.08 -10.05
N LEU A 147 -7.79 -4.89 -10.28
CA LEU A 147 -8.90 -4.51 -11.14
C LEU A 147 -9.59 -3.24 -10.62
N THR A 148 -9.78 -3.14 -9.30
CA THR A 148 -10.31 -1.91 -8.67
C THR A 148 -9.40 -0.71 -8.92
N MET A 149 -8.08 -0.85 -8.78
CA MET A 149 -7.16 0.25 -9.06
C MET A 149 -7.18 0.68 -10.53
N VAL A 150 -7.36 -0.27 -11.46
CA VAL A 150 -7.52 0.05 -12.89
C VAL A 150 -8.86 0.75 -13.14
N ALA A 151 -9.91 0.32 -12.45
CA ALA A 151 -11.24 0.91 -12.57
C ALA A 151 -11.32 2.32 -11.95
N THR A 152 -10.52 2.65 -10.93
CA THR A 152 -10.58 3.97 -10.26
C THR A 152 -10.34 5.18 -11.18
N PRO A 153 -9.31 5.25 -12.02
CA PRO A 153 -9.15 6.37 -12.96
C PRO A 153 -10.23 6.38 -14.05
N VAL A 154 -10.70 5.21 -14.50
CA VAL A 154 -11.83 5.13 -15.46
C VAL A 154 -13.09 5.73 -14.83
N MET A 155 -13.35 5.39 -13.57
CA MET A 155 -14.46 5.94 -12.80
C MET A 155 -14.32 7.45 -12.63
N ALA A 156 -13.13 7.94 -12.27
CA ALA A 156 -12.87 9.37 -12.12
C ALA A 156 -13.13 10.14 -13.43
N ILE A 157 -12.74 9.59 -14.58
CA ILE A 157 -13.06 10.16 -15.90
C ILE A 157 -14.57 10.13 -16.15
N SER A 158 -15.23 9.00 -15.90
CA SER A 158 -16.67 8.84 -16.16
C SER A 158 -17.58 9.70 -15.27
N LEU A 159 -17.07 10.14 -14.13
CA LEU A 159 -17.76 11.02 -13.18
C LEU A 159 -17.39 12.50 -13.37
N ASP A 160 -16.72 12.84 -14.48
CA ASP A 160 -16.27 14.20 -14.81
C ASP A 160 -15.50 14.85 -13.64
N ARG A 161 -14.62 14.08 -12.98
CA ARG A 161 -13.77 14.59 -11.91
C ARG A 161 -12.78 15.62 -12.45
N SER A 162 -12.29 16.48 -11.55
CA SER A 162 -11.25 17.45 -11.90
C SER A 162 -9.97 16.77 -12.41
N ASN A 163 -9.16 17.51 -13.16
CA ASN A 163 -7.91 17.00 -13.73
C ASN A 163 -6.96 16.49 -12.63
N GLU A 164 -6.93 17.17 -11.49
CA GLU A 164 -6.15 16.82 -10.30
C GLU A 164 -6.54 15.44 -9.79
N ALA A 165 -7.84 15.16 -9.67
CA ALA A 165 -8.37 13.89 -9.19
C ALA A 165 -8.11 12.75 -10.19
N VAL A 166 -8.28 12.99 -11.50
CA VAL A 166 -7.98 11.99 -12.54
C VAL A 166 -6.48 11.65 -12.56
N ILE A 167 -5.61 12.66 -12.53
CA ILE A 167 -4.16 12.45 -12.52
C ILE A 167 -3.73 11.79 -11.22
N MET A 168 -4.31 12.15 -10.09
CA MET A 168 -4.05 11.51 -8.80
C MET A 168 -4.42 10.03 -8.83
N THR A 169 -5.60 9.65 -9.33
CA THR A 169 -6.02 8.24 -9.39
C THR A 169 -5.13 7.41 -10.34
N LEU A 170 -4.72 7.98 -11.49
CA LEU A 170 -3.74 7.37 -12.38
C LEU A 170 -2.37 7.18 -11.71
N ALA A 171 -1.89 8.20 -10.99
CA ALA A 171 -0.61 8.15 -10.29
C ALA A 171 -0.64 7.16 -9.11
N VAL A 172 -1.75 7.06 -8.37
CA VAL A 172 -1.98 6.03 -7.35
C VAL A 172 -1.87 4.63 -7.98
N LEU A 173 -2.57 4.38 -9.10
CA LEU A 173 -2.44 3.11 -9.83
C LEU A 173 -0.98 2.81 -10.19
N GLY A 174 -0.25 3.80 -10.74
CA GLY A 174 1.16 3.67 -11.07
C GLY A 174 2.04 3.33 -9.87
N LEU A 175 1.89 4.04 -8.75
CA LEU A 175 2.64 3.80 -7.52
C LEU A 175 2.39 2.40 -6.95
N LEU A 176 1.15 1.91 -7.01
CA LEU A 176 0.79 0.61 -6.46
C LEU A 176 1.26 -0.53 -7.37
N VAL A 177 1.18 -0.38 -8.70
CA VAL A 177 1.78 -1.31 -9.65
C VAL A 177 3.30 -1.35 -9.48
N ALA A 178 3.96 -0.20 -9.40
CA ALA A 178 5.39 -0.12 -9.15
C ALA A 178 5.77 -0.81 -7.84
N LYS A 179 5.00 -0.57 -6.76
CA LYS A 179 5.24 -1.25 -5.49
C LYS A 179 5.02 -2.75 -5.56
N ARG A 180 4.02 -3.23 -6.29
CA ARG A 180 3.80 -4.67 -6.53
C ARG A 180 5.02 -5.31 -7.16
N LEU A 181 5.50 -4.76 -8.28
CA LEU A 181 6.64 -5.26 -9.04
C LEU A 181 7.96 -5.21 -8.26
N ALA A 182 8.20 -4.12 -7.53
CA ALA A 182 9.41 -3.93 -6.72
C ALA A 182 9.42 -4.79 -5.44
N ALA A 183 8.25 -5.19 -4.93
CA ALA A 183 8.11 -5.80 -3.61
C ALA A 183 8.83 -4.98 -2.52
N ASN A 184 9.57 -5.64 -1.62
CA ASN A 184 10.52 -5.00 -0.70
C ASN A 184 11.96 -5.36 -1.08
N TRP A 185 12.28 -5.29 -2.38
CA TRP A 185 13.60 -5.60 -2.93
C TRP A 185 14.02 -7.07 -2.74
N GLN A 186 13.05 -7.94 -2.49
CA GLN A 186 13.28 -9.38 -2.36
C GLN A 186 13.71 -9.95 -3.70
N ARG A 187 14.77 -10.75 -3.70
CA ARG A 187 15.21 -11.48 -4.89
C ARG A 187 14.27 -12.66 -5.16
N PRO A 188 14.06 -13.02 -6.44
CA PRO A 188 13.51 -14.32 -6.82
C PRO A 188 14.22 -15.47 -6.10
N LEU A 189 13.50 -16.58 -5.87
CA LEU A 189 14.13 -17.83 -5.49
C LEU A 189 15.05 -18.30 -6.62
N GLU A 190 16.12 -19.01 -6.27
CA GLU A 190 17.19 -19.40 -7.21
C GLU A 190 16.68 -20.09 -8.49
N ASN A 191 15.60 -20.86 -8.39
CA ASN A 191 15.02 -21.63 -9.50
C ASN A 191 13.82 -20.96 -10.19
N GLU A 192 13.44 -19.73 -9.83
CA GLU A 192 12.28 -19.04 -10.40
C GLU A 192 12.70 -17.95 -11.40
N PRO A 193 12.32 -18.06 -12.69
CA PRO A 193 12.68 -17.04 -13.67
C PRO A 193 12.03 -15.69 -13.33
N LEU A 194 12.77 -14.60 -13.55
CA LEU A 194 12.33 -13.24 -13.21
C LEU A 194 10.96 -12.90 -13.83
N THR A 195 10.71 -13.32 -15.07
CA THR A 195 9.43 -13.09 -15.77
C THR A 195 8.24 -13.68 -15.02
N ARG A 196 8.39 -14.89 -14.46
CA ARG A 196 7.35 -15.56 -13.68
C ARG A 196 7.13 -14.87 -12.34
N VAL A 197 8.19 -14.41 -11.68
CA VAL A 197 8.10 -13.64 -10.44
C VAL A 197 7.39 -12.31 -10.69
N LEU A 198 7.75 -11.57 -11.74
CA LEU A 198 7.09 -10.31 -12.09
C LEU A 198 5.60 -10.51 -12.41
N PHE A 199 5.26 -11.59 -13.12
CA PHE A 199 3.87 -11.96 -13.39
C PHE A 199 3.08 -12.22 -12.10
N TYR A 200 3.64 -12.99 -11.17
CA TYR A 200 3.00 -13.24 -9.87
C TYR A 200 2.89 -11.98 -9.02
N ARG A 201 3.91 -11.13 -9.02
CA ARG A 201 3.89 -9.85 -8.30
C ARG A 201 2.80 -8.93 -8.82
N LEU A 202 2.66 -8.82 -10.14
CA LEU A 202 1.65 -7.96 -10.74
C LEU A 202 0.23 -8.47 -10.42
N LEU A 203 -0.08 -9.71 -10.79
CA LEU A 203 -1.45 -10.21 -10.77
C LEU A 203 -1.93 -10.62 -9.39
N VAL A 204 -1.08 -11.31 -8.63
CA VAL A 204 -1.47 -11.93 -7.35
C VAL A 204 -0.72 -11.38 -6.14
N ASP A 205 0.10 -10.33 -6.33
CA ASP A 205 0.88 -9.64 -5.30
C ASP A 205 1.86 -10.55 -4.54
N ARG A 206 2.48 -11.53 -5.23
CA ARG A 206 3.33 -12.57 -4.62
C ARG A 206 4.58 -12.88 -5.42
N ASP A 207 5.61 -13.40 -4.77
CA ASP A 207 6.82 -13.86 -5.47
C ASP A 207 6.71 -15.29 -6.00
N ILE A 208 5.87 -16.11 -5.36
CA ILE A 208 5.73 -17.54 -5.65
C ILE A 208 4.25 -17.93 -5.80
N ALA A 209 4.01 -19.07 -6.44
CA ALA A 209 2.66 -19.57 -6.71
C ALA A 209 1.88 -19.92 -5.42
N SER A 210 2.54 -20.52 -4.43
CA SER A 210 1.92 -20.95 -3.18
C SER A 210 1.72 -19.77 -2.22
N LYS A 211 0.46 -19.47 -1.89
CA LYS A 211 0.13 -18.41 -0.91
C LYS A 211 0.55 -18.83 0.49
N ALA A 212 0.33 -20.09 0.85
CA ALA A 212 0.61 -20.62 2.18
C ALA A 212 2.10 -20.48 2.50
N ASP A 213 2.96 -20.98 1.61
CA ASP A 213 4.40 -20.94 1.80
C ASP A 213 4.94 -19.51 1.78
N TRP A 214 4.32 -18.61 1.01
CA TRP A 214 4.73 -17.21 0.94
C TRP A 214 4.44 -16.45 2.24
N VAL A 215 3.30 -16.70 2.88
CA VAL A 215 2.92 -16.01 4.13
C VAL A 215 3.52 -16.65 5.38
N SER A 216 3.94 -17.91 5.31
CA SER A 216 4.49 -18.64 6.47
C SER A 216 5.99 -18.43 6.69
N ARG A 217 6.71 -17.82 5.73
CA ARG A 217 8.17 -17.59 5.79
C ARG A 217 8.63 -17.03 7.13
N ARG A 218 9.71 -17.60 7.67
CA ARG A 218 10.35 -17.14 8.92
C ARG A 218 11.84 -16.91 8.73
N PRO A 219 12.46 -15.99 9.48
CA PRO A 219 13.89 -15.69 9.35
C PRO A 219 14.81 -16.86 9.73
N ASP A 220 14.34 -17.80 10.52
CA ASP A 220 15.06 -18.97 11.03
C ASP A 220 14.98 -20.21 10.12
N GLU A 221 14.15 -20.18 9.08
CA GLU A 221 14.04 -21.27 8.11
C GLU A 221 14.89 -20.97 6.88
N PRO A 222 15.65 -21.94 6.32
CA PRO A 222 16.39 -21.74 5.09
C PRO A 222 15.42 -21.46 3.96
N GLN A 223 15.29 -20.18 3.62
CA GLN A 223 14.58 -19.74 2.42
C GLN A 223 15.61 -19.84 1.29
N GLY A 224 15.25 -20.43 0.15
CA GLY A 224 16.10 -20.42 -1.06
C GLY A 224 16.28 -19.02 -1.68
N ILE A 225 16.40 -18.00 -0.84
CA ILE A 225 16.55 -16.58 -1.13
C ILE A 225 18.03 -16.25 -0.95
N VAL A 226 18.62 -15.63 -1.97
CA VAL A 226 19.98 -15.11 -1.90
C VAL A 226 19.98 -13.86 -1.02
N GLU A 227 20.62 -13.93 0.16
CA GLU A 227 20.86 -12.75 1.01
C GLU A 227 21.71 -11.71 0.26
N ALA A 228 21.45 -10.43 0.55
CA ALA A 228 22.11 -9.28 -0.08
C ALA A 228 23.47 -8.98 0.55
#